data_AF-A0AAV4N4C6-F1
#
_entry.id   AF-A0AAV4N4C6-F1
#
_cell.length_a   1.000
_cell.length_b   1.000
_cell.length_c   1.000
_cell.angle_alpha   90.00
_cell.angle_beta   90.00
_cell.angle_gamma   90.00
#
_symmetry.space_group_name_H-M   'P 1'
#
loop_
_entity.id
_entity.type
_entity.pdbx_description
1 polymer ?
#
loop_
_entity_poly.entity_id
_entity_poly.type
_entity_poly.pdbx_seq_one_letter_code
_entity_poly.pdbx_strand_id
1 'polypeptide(L)' 'MSLLLDVKVPGVPLQVIKDATGQGIEGKDKILNIMSEVISQPRKKKDNWPISEKLEIPMHKLSQLIGIGGSNIKK' A
#
# COMPACT_ATOMS: atom_id res chain seq x y z
N MET A 1 5.81 8.72 7.59
CA MET A 1 6.29 8.36 8.94
C MET A 1 5.18 8.68 9.91
N SER A 2 4.57 7.66 10.51
CA SER A 2 3.55 7.84 11.56
C SER A 2 4.24 7.82 12.92
N LEU A 3 3.77 8.67 13.83
CA LEU A 3 4.20 8.70 15.22
C LEU A 3 2.96 8.60 16.09
N LEU A 4 2.97 7.68 17.04
CA LEU A 4 2.00 7.61 18.12
C LEU A 4 2.76 7.81 19.43
N LEU A 5 2.42 8.86 20.16
CA LEU A 5 3.02 9.18 21.45
C LEU A 5 1.93 9.17 22.51
N ASP A 6 1.94 8.15 23.36
CA ASP A 6 1.07 8.06 24.53
C ASP A 6 1.90 8.33 25.78
N VAL A 7 1.57 9.42 26.49
CA VAL A 7 2.30 9.88 27.67
C VAL A 7 1.43 9.69 28.92
N LYS A 8 1.96 8.98 29.91
CA LYS A 8 1.26 8.67 31.17
C LYS A 8 1.56 9.63 32.33
N VAL A 9 2.52 10.53 32.15
CA VAL A 9 2.96 11.54 33.14
C VAL A 9 2.55 12.95 32.71
N PRO A 10 2.38 13.90 33.64
CA PRO A 10 2.06 15.29 33.29
C PRO A 10 3.26 15.98 32.64
N GLY A 11 3.42 15.75 31.34
CA GLY A 11 4.48 16.31 30.51
C GLY A 11 5.76 15.46 30.49
N VAL A 12 6.50 15.58 29.40
CA VAL A 12 7.83 14.97 29.21
C VAL A 12 8.76 16.03 28.64
N PRO A 13 10.01 16.16 29.13
CA PRO A 13 10.95 17.13 28.59
C PRO A 13 11.20 16.89 27.09
N LEU A 14 11.28 17.97 26.31
CA LEU A 14 11.50 17.88 24.86
C LEU A 14 12.79 17.11 24.51
N GLN A 15 13.83 17.23 25.34
CA GLN A 15 15.08 16.51 25.17
C GLN A 15 14.88 14.98 25.19
N VAL A 16 14.04 14.47 26.11
CA VAL A 16 13.73 13.03 26.21
C VAL A 16 12.99 12.55 24.95
N ILE A 17 12.06 13.35 24.44
CA ILE A 17 11.33 13.03 23.20
C ILE A 17 12.29 12.99 22.01
N LYS A 18 13.23 13.94 21.94
CA LYS A 18 14.25 13.99 20.87
C LYS A 18 15.13 12.76 20.90
N ASP A 19 15.62 12.38 22.08
CA ASP A 19 16.50 11.22 22.27
C ASP A 19 15.76 9.90 21.98
N ALA A 20 14.52 9.77 22.46
CA ALA A 20 13.68 8.60 22.19
C ALA A 20 13.37 8.46 20.70
N THR A 21 13.09 9.58 20.00
CA THR A 21 12.84 9.56 18.55
C THR A 21 14.11 9.18 17.78
N GLY A 22 15.27 9.69 18.19
CA GLY A 22 16.56 9.31 17.61
C GLY A 22 16.83 7.81 17.73
N GLN A 23 16.68 7.25 18.92
CA GLN A 23 16.79 5.81 19.16
C GLN A 23 15.76 5.01 18.34
N GLY A 24 14.53 5.52 18.21
CA GLY A 24 13.49 4.91 17.38
C GLY A 24 13.88 4.86 15.90
N ILE A 25 14.52 5.90 15.36
CA ILE A 25 15.02 5.93 13.98
C ILE A 25 16.13 4.90 13.78
N GLU A 26 17.12 4.85 14.68
CA GLU A 26 18.20 3.87 14.60
C GLU A 26 17.68 2.42 14.67
N GLY A 27 16.76 2.16 15.59
CA GLY A 27 16.11 0.86 15.72
C GLY A 27 15.33 0.47 14.45
N LYS A 28 14.58 1.42 13.89
CA LYS A 28 13.87 1.25 12.62
C LYS A 28 14.83 0.90 11.49
N ASP A 29 15.95 1.60 11.37
CA ASP A 29 16.92 1.37 10.30
C ASP A 29 17.58 -0.01 10.41
N LYS A 30 17.88 -0.48 11.62
CA LYS A 30 18.34 -1.86 11.84
C LYS A 30 17.31 -2.89 11.37
N ILE A 31 16.03 -2.70 11.73
CA ILE A 31 14.95 -3.60 11.30
C ILE A 31 14.81 -3.58 9.77
N LEU A 32 14.82 -2.39 9.15
CA LEU A 32 14.73 -2.26 7.70
C LEU A 32 15.91 -2.91 6.97
N ASN A 33 17.13 -2.84 7.52
CA ASN A 33 18.29 -3.52 6.96
C ASN A 33 18.09 -5.04 6.95
N ILE A 34 17.65 -5.63 8.06
CA ILE A 34 17.35 -7.07 8.15
C ILE A 34 16.22 -7.46 7.20
N MET A 35 15.16 -6.64 7.08
CA MET A 35 14.07 -6.88 6.12
C MET A 35 14.59 -6.85 4.67
N SER A 36 15.52 -5.96 4.37
CA SER A 36 16.12 -5.79 3.04
C SER A 36 16.97 -6.99 2.61
N GLU A 37 17.60 -7.70 3.57
CA GLU A 37 18.32 -8.95 3.30
C GLU A 37 17.41 -10.03 2.72
N VAL A 38 16.11 -10.02 3.06
CA VAL A 38 15.11 -10.97 2.57
C VAL A 38 14.44 -10.48 1.28
N ILE A 39 14.02 -9.21 1.26
CA ILE A 39 13.35 -8.59 0.12
C ILE A 39 13.60 -7.08 0.09
N SER A 40 14.53 -6.66 -0.77
CA SER A 40 14.90 -5.26 -0.94
C SER A 40 14.00 -4.47 -1.89
N GLN A 41 13.19 -5.15 -2.70
CA GLN A 41 12.33 -4.53 -3.71
C GLN A 41 11.01 -5.29 -3.91
N PRO A 42 9.93 -4.59 -4.33
CA PRO A 42 8.68 -5.24 -4.65
C PRO A 42 8.84 -6.32 -5.73
N ARG A 43 8.05 -7.39 -5.61
CA ARG A 43 7.97 -8.46 -6.63
C ARG A 43 7.42 -7.88 -7.94
N LYS A 44 8.06 -8.21 -9.07
CA LYS A 44 7.63 -7.76 -10.40
C LYS A 44 6.30 -8.37 -10.89
N LYS A 45 6.09 -9.67 -10.64
CA LYS A 45 4.89 -10.40 -11.10
C LYS A 45 4.57 -11.60 -10.22
N LYS A 46 3.31 -11.97 -10.15
CA LYS A 46 2.81 -13.24 -9.57
C LYS A 46 1.76 -13.83 -10.53
N ASP A 47 1.73 -15.15 -10.66
CA ASP A 47 0.90 -15.83 -11.67
C ASP A 47 -0.59 -15.79 -11.38
N ASN A 48 -0.97 -15.60 -10.11
CA ASN A 48 -2.36 -15.51 -9.68
C ASN A 48 -2.80 -14.08 -9.33
N TRP A 49 -2.13 -13.07 -9.89
CA TRP A 49 -2.65 -11.70 -9.83
C TRP A 49 -3.85 -11.53 -10.73
N PRO A 50 -4.77 -10.61 -10.37
CA PRO A 50 -5.83 -10.22 -11.29
C PRO A 50 -5.19 -9.72 -12.59
N ILE A 51 -5.68 -10.24 -13.71
CA ILE A 51 -5.29 -9.80 -15.05
C ILE A 51 -6.31 -8.78 -15.54
N SER A 52 -5.85 -7.86 -16.37
CA SER A 52 -6.71 -6.96 -17.13
C SER A 52 -6.38 -7.15 -18.60
N GLU A 53 -7.40 -7.43 -19.39
CA GLU A 53 -7.28 -7.61 -20.82
C GLU A 53 -8.04 -6.50 -21.55
N LYS A 54 -7.45 -6.01 -22.65
CA LYS A 54 -8.09 -5.02 -23.50
C LYS A 54 -8.89 -5.75 -24.57
N LEU A 55 -10.20 -5.59 -24.53
CA LEU A 55 -11.10 -6.09 -25.57
C LEU A 55 -11.43 -4.95 -26.55
N GLU A 56 -11.06 -5.11 -27.81
CA GLU A 56 -11.45 -4.18 -28.88
C GLU A 56 -12.77 -4.62 -29.51
N ILE A 57 -13.73 -3.70 -29.55
CA ILE A 57 -15.10 -4.02 -29.97
C ILE A 57 -15.49 -3.03 -31.06
N PRO A 58 -16.00 -3.52 -32.21
CA PRO A 58 -16.60 -2.65 -33.21
C PRO A 58 -17.75 -1.84 -32.61
N MET A 59 -17.83 -0.55 -32.91
CA MET A 59 -18.80 0.38 -32.32
C MET A 59 -20.26 -0.12 -32.44
N HIS A 60 -20.61 -0.78 -33.55
CA HIS A 60 -21.94 -1.34 -33.78
C HIS A 60 -22.33 -2.49 -32.83
N LYS A 61 -21.36 -3.15 -32.17
CA LYS A 61 -21.60 -4.23 -31.20
C LYS A 61 -21.59 -3.76 -29.75
N LEU A 62 -21.22 -2.50 -29.51
CA LEU A 62 -21.09 -1.95 -28.16
C LEU A 62 -22.44 -1.94 -27.42
N SER A 63 -23.51 -1.51 -28.08
CA SER A 63 -24.88 -1.51 -27.53
C SER A 63 -25.36 -2.92 -27.16
N GLN A 64 -25.02 -3.92 -27.97
CA GLN A 64 -25.34 -5.32 -27.72
C GLN A 64 -24.57 -5.88 -26.51
N LEU A 65 -23.29 -5.53 -26.38
CA LEU A 65 -22.47 -5.96 -25.24
C LEU A 65 -22.91 -5.31 -23.92
N ILE A 66 -23.23 -4.02 -23.92
CA ILE A 66 -23.69 -3.30 -22.72
C ILE A 66 -25.08 -3.79 -22.30
N GLY A 67 -25.98 -4.02 -23.26
CA GLY A 67 -27.38 -4.33 -23.00
C GLY A 67 -28.18 -3.11 -22.54
N ILE A 68 -29.49 -3.29 -22.33
CA ILE A 68 -30.38 -2.19 -21.90
C ILE A 68 -30.01 -1.79 -20.47
N GLY A 69 -29.62 -0.53 -20.27
CA GLY A 69 -29.23 -0.01 -18.95
C GLY A 69 -27.98 -0.69 -18.34
N GLY A 70 -27.15 -1.36 -19.15
CA GLY A 70 -25.96 -2.08 -18.66
C GLY A 70 -26.24 -3.46 -18.09
N SER A 71 -27.40 -4.06 -18.38
CA SER A 71 -27.83 -5.36 -17.87
C SER A 71 -26.81 -6.48 -18.10
N ASN A 72 -26.08 -6.45 -19.21
CA ASN A 72 -25.18 -7.54 -19.62
C ASN A 72 -23.80 -7.44 -18.97
N ILE A 73 -23.37 -6.25 -18.53
CA ILE A 73 -22.07 -6.03 -17.87
C ILE A 73 -22.18 -6.19 -16.34
N LYS A 74 -23.37 -5.95 -15.77
CA LYS A 74 -23.64 -6.11 -14.34
C LYS A 74 -23.96 -7.56 -13.93
N LYS A 75 -24.34 -8.40 -14.90
CA LYS A 75 -24.66 -9.82 -14.70
C LYS A 75 -23.39 -10.63 -14.54
#